data_AF-A0A4U0XXI8-F1
#
_entry.id   AF-A0A4U0XXI8-F1
#
_cell.length_a   1.000
_cell.length_b   1.000
_cell.length_c   1.000
_cell.angle_alpha   90.00
_cell.angle_beta   90.00
_cell.angle_gamma   90.00
#
_symmetry.space_group_name_H-M   'P 1'
#
loop_
_entity.id
_entity.type
_entity.pdbx_description
1 polymer ?
#
loop_
_entity_poly.entity_id
_entity_poly.type
_entity_poly.pdbx_seq_one_letter_code
_entity_poly.pdbx_strand_id
1 'polypeptide(L)'
;MSRVKFNVNTEYAYLQNFKILQNTFTKHQIERPIPVESLVKCKMQDNLEFLQWSKRYWDQYFPGGDYDALARRKASGAPANSASAPRAAAAVAPAAPRAVASNTAAPRTRTPQGGASTAALTQENASLKETVQGLERERDFYFSKLRDIELLIQQAMDQDPELEKEEGSLLKQIQTILYSTEEGFEIPAEAEGDGAEEETF
;
A
#
# COMPACT_ATOMS: atom_id res chain seq x y z
N MET A 1 -10.81 -21.93 8.07
CA MET A 1 -10.70 -20.68 7.30
C MET A 1 -11.76 -20.55 6.21
N SER A 2 -12.34 -21.65 5.70
CA SER A 2 -13.41 -21.64 4.67
C SER A 2 -14.66 -20.82 5.01
N ARG A 3 -14.97 -20.62 6.29
CA ARG A 3 -16.14 -19.83 6.74
C ARG A 3 -15.84 -18.34 6.87
N VAL A 4 -14.57 -17.94 6.87
CA VAL A 4 -14.17 -16.54 7.02
C VAL A 4 -14.24 -15.88 5.64
N LYS A 5 -14.95 -14.76 5.57
CA LYS A 5 -15.06 -13.97 4.34
C LYS A 5 -13.94 -12.92 4.31
N PHE A 6 -12.99 -13.06 3.40
CA PHE A 6 -11.79 -12.20 3.36
C PHE A 6 -11.99 -10.87 2.63
N ASN A 7 -12.83 -10.85 1.59
CA ASN A 7 -13.07 -9.67 0.76
C ASN A 7 -14.43 -9.06 1.10
N VAL A 8 -14.56 -8.59 2.33
CA VAL A 8 -15.79 -7.96 2.83
C VAL A 8 -15.55 -6.47 2.99
N ASN A 9 -16.53 -5.66 2.59
CA ASN A 9 -16.54 -4.21 2.77
C ASN A 9 -17.84 -3.69 3.42
N THR A 10 -18.69 -4.58 3.92
CA THR A 10 -19.97 -4.22 4.58
C THR A 10 -19.97 -4.61 6.05
N GLU A 11 -20.51 -3.75 6.91
CA GLU A 11 -20.58 -3.97 8.36
C GLU A 11 -21.28 -5.29 8.72
N TYR A 12 -22.39 -5.59 8.04
CA TYR A 12 -23.14 -6.82 8.25
C TYR A 12 -22.29 -8.09 8.06
N ALA A 13 -21.42 -8.09 7.04
CA ALA A 13 -20.58 -9.26 6.77
C ALA A 13 -19.34 -9.31 7.69
N TYR A 14 -18.89 -8.19 8.28
CA TYR A 14 -17.91 -8.21 9.38
C TYR A 14 -18.48 -8.92 10.62
N LEU A 15 -19.76 -8.72 10.95
CA LEU A 15 -20.39 -9.39 12.10
C LEU A 15 -20.31 -10.92 11.99
N GLN A 16 -20.47 -11.47 10.77
CA GLN A 16 -20.34 -12.92 10.53
C GLN A 16 -18.92 -13.42 10.84
N ASN A 17 -17.90 -12.65 10.46
CA ASN A 17 -16.51 -12.97 10.78
C ASN A 17 -16.23 -12.86 12.29
N PHE A 18 -16.74 -11.81 12.96
CA PHE A 18 -16.60 -11.66 14.41
C PHE A 18 -17.30 -12.78 15.18
N LYS A 19 -18.41 -13.32 14.67
CA LYS A 19 -19.06 -14.49 15.28
C LYS A 19 -18.18 -15.75 15.24
N ILE A 20 -17.43 -15.94 14.16
CA ILE A 20 -16.44 -17.02 14.07
C ILE A 20 -15.32 -16.82 15.09
N LEU A 21 -14.86 -15.58 15.28
CA LEU A 21 -13.83 -15.24 16.26
C LEU A 21 -14.32 -15.48 17.70
N GLN A 22 -15.53 -15.02 18.05
CA GLN A 22 -16.16 -15.29 19.35
C GLN A 22 -16.23 -16.78 19.65
N ASN A 23 -16.70 -17.59 18.69
CA ASN A 23 -16.76 -19.05 18.87
C ASN A 23 -15.37 -19.67 19.09
N THR A 24 -14.33 -19.09 18.47
CA THR A 24 -12.95 -19.53 18.66
C THR A 24 -12.47 -19.20 20.08
N PHE A 25 -12.77 -18.01 20.60
CA PHE A 25 -12.45 -17.63 21.98
C PHE A 25 -13.14 -18.54 22.99
N THR A 26 -14.43 -18.83 22.81
CA THR A 26 -15.16 -19.76 23.66
C THR A 26 -14.54 -21.16 23.63
N LYS A 27 -14.21 -21.67 22.43
CA LYS A 27 -13.59 -23.00 22.27
C LYS A 27 -12.23 -23.10 22.99
N HIS A 28 -11.46 -22.02 22.98
CA HIS A 28 -10.13 -21.95 23.58
C HIS A 28 -10.14 -21.37 25.00
N GLN A 29 -11.31 -21.16 25.59
CA GLN A 29 -11.49 -20.64 26.96
C GLN A 29 -10.77 -19.31 27.18
N ILE A 30 -10.80 -18.44 26.17
CA ILE A 30 -10.28 -17.08 26.26
C ILE A 30 -11.39 -16.19 26.83
N GLU A 31 -11.23 -15.76 28.09
CA GLU A 31 -12.26 -15.01 28.82
C GLU A 31 -12.39 -13.53 28.39
N ARG A 32 -11.45 -13.01 27.59
CA ARG A 32 -11.49 -11.61 27.16
C ARG A 32 -12.71 -11.36 26.26
N PRO A 33 -13.59 -10.41 26.61
CA PRO A 33 -14.70 -10.03 25.74
C PRO A 33 -14.20 -9.32 24.48
N ILE A 34 -14.83 -9.62 23.34
CA ILE A 34 -14.54 -8.96 22.05
C ILE A 34 -15.54 -7.81 21.87
N PRO A 35 -15.09 -6.54 21.81
CA PRO A 35 -15.97 -5.38 21.65
C PRO A 35 -16.44 -5.23 20.19
N VAL A 36 -17.29 -6.14 19.72
CA VAL A 36 -17.69 -6.24 18.31
C VAL A 36 -18.33 -4.96 17.78
N GLU A 37 -19.19 -4.31 18.56
CA GLU A 37 -19.88 -3.07 18.15
C GLU A 37 -18.93 -1.90 17.90
N SER A 38 -17.80 -1.85 18.61
CA SER A 38 -16.77 -0.83 18.40
C SER A 38 -15.85 -1.20 17.25
N LEU A 39 -15.48 -2.48 17.14
CA LEU A 39 -14.56 -2.97 16.10
C LEU A 39 -15.17 -2.91 14.70
N VAL A 40 -16.48 -3.21 14.57
CA VAL A 40 -17.18 -3.22 13.28
C VAL A 40 -17.23 -1.84 12.61
N LYS A 41 -17.15 -0.76 13.40
CA LYS A 41 -17.14 0.63 12.92
C LYS A 41 -15.78 1.07 12.37
N CYS A 42 -14.77 0.19 12.40
CA CYS A 42 -13.42 0.46 11.90
C CYS A 42 -12.74 1.69 12.53
N LYS A 43 -13.14 2.08 13.75
CA LYS A 43 -12.51 3.20 14.45
C LYS A 43 -11.10 2.82 14.90
N MET A 44 -10.13 3.72 14.67
CA MET A 44 -8.71 3.46 14.90
C MET A 44 -8.40 3.04 16.34
N GLN A 45 -8.92 3.75 17.34
CA GLN A 45 -8.62 3.53 18.75
C GLN A 45 -9.03 2.11 19.20
N ASP A 46 -10.27 1.72 18.94
CA ASP A 46 -10.80 0.41 19.35
C ASP A 46 -10.06 -0.75 18.67
N ASN A 47 -9.78 -0.60 17.37
CA ASN A 47 -9.05 -1.63 16.61
C ASN A 47 -7.58 -1.74 17.05
N LEU A 48 -6.94 -0.61 17.34
CA LEU A 48 -5.55 -0.60 17.82
C LEU A 48 -5.44 -1.24 19.20
N GLU A 49 -6.33 -0.94 20.14
CA GLU A 49 -6.34 -1.56 21.47
C GLU A 49 -6.51 -3.09 21.37
N PHE A 50 -7.43 -3.55 20.52
CA PHE A 50 -7.65 -4.98 20.31
C PHE A 50 -6.43 -5.67 19.67
N LEU A 51 -5.75 -5.02 18.71
CA LEU A 51 -4.53 -5.53 18.10
C LEU A 51 -3.37 -5.59 19.07
N GLN A 52 -3.19 -4.58 19.92
CA GLN A 52 -2.15 -4.56 20.95
C GLN A 52 -2.29 -5.76 21.89
N TRP A 53 -3.51 -6.02 22.37
CA TRP A 53 -3.75 -7.21 23.18
C TRP A 53 -3.54 -8.50 22.39
N SER A 54 -4.03 -8.59 21.14
CA SER A 54 -3.88 -9.78 20.30
C SER A 54 -2.40 -10.13 20.09
N LYS A 55 -1.55 -9.11 19.92
CA LYS A 55 -0.10 -9.29 19.82
C LYS A 55 0.49 -9.82 21.12
N ARG A 56 0.16 -9.23 22.28
CA ARG A 56 0.62 -9.75 23.57
C ARG A 56 0.18 -11.19 23.81
N TYR A 57 -1.07 -11.53 23.48
CA TYR A 57 -1.57 -12.89 23.55
C TYR A 57 -0.78 -13.83 22.64
N TRP A 58 -0.55 -13.43 21.37
CA TRP A 58 0.27 -14.22 20.45
C TRP A 58 1.68 -14.44 20.99
N ASP A 59 2.36 -13.42 21.50
CA ASP A 59 3.72 -13.54 22.04
C ASP A 59 3.82 -14.52 23.21
N GLN A 60 2.78 -14.59 24.04
CA GLN A 60 2.74 -15.45 25.21
C GLN A 60 2.46 -16.92 24.86
N TYR A 61 1.60 -17.17 23.87
CA TYR A 61 1.07 -18.51 23.59
C TYR A 61 1.59 -19.13 22.29
N PHE A 62 2.37 -18.40 21.48
CA PHE A 62 2.90 -18.93 20.23
C PHE A 62 3.94 -20.04 20.50
N PRO A 63 3.67 -21.30 20.09
CA PRO A 63 4.55 -22.42 20.40
C PRO A 63 5.81 -22.48 19.53
N GLY A 64 5.97 -21.53 18.60
CA GLY A 64 6.93 -21.62 17.50
C GLY A 64 6.36 -22.37 16.28
N GLY A 65 7.13 -22.39 15.20
CA GLY A 65 6.78 -23.09 13.94
C GLY A 65 6.31 -22.15 12.84
N ASP A 66 6.34 -22.65 11.61
CA ASP A 66 5.95 -21.87 10.43
C ASP A 66 4.43 -21.89 10.23
N TYR A 67 3.85 -20.72 9.94
CA TYR A 67 2.45 -20.58 9.59
C TYR A 67 2.30 -19.88 8.24
N ASP A 68 1.94 -20.65 7.20
CA ASP A 68 1.64 -20.10 5.88
C ASP A 68 0.20 -19.57 5.81
N ALA A 69 0.06 -18.27 6.04
CA ALA A 69 -1.24 -17.60 5.99
C ALA A 69 -1.83 -17.52 4.57
N LEU A 70 -0.99 -17.40 3.53
CA LEU A 70 -1.43 -17.24 2.15
C LEU A 70 -2.04 -18.54 1.62
N ALA A 71 -1.37 -19.67 1.83
CA ALA A 71 -1.90 -20.98 1.45
C ALA A 71 -3.24 -21.27 2.15
N ARG A 72 -3.34 -20.96 3.44
CA ARG A 72 -4.58 -21.15 4.23
C ARG A 72 -5.74 -20.30 3.73
N ARG A 73 -5.47 -19.07 3.24
CA ARG A 73 -6.46 -18.17 2.67
C ARG A 73 -6.90 -18.63 1.27
N LYS A 74 -5.95 -19.02 0.40
CA LYS A 74 -6.22 -19.52 -0.95
C LYS A 74 -7.06 -20.80 -0.93
N ALA A 75 -6.79 -21.71 0.01
CA ALA A 75 -7.58 -22.92 0.21
C ALA A 75 -9.03 -22.66 0.69
N SER A 76 -9.37 -21.41 1.04
CA SER A 76 -10.69 -20.99 1.53
C SER A 76 -11.50 -20.22 0.48
N GLY A 77 -11.10 -20.24 -0.79
CA GLY A 77 -11.84 -19.60 -1.89
C GLY A 77 -11.62 -18.09 -2.03
N ALA A 78 -10.58 -17.53 -1.41
CA ALA A 78 -10.16 -16.16 -1.70
C ALA A 78 -9.60 -16.10 -3.14
N PRO A 79 -9.94 -15.07 -3.94
CA PRO A 79 -9.34 -14.91 -5.26
C PRO A 79 -7.83 -14.84 -5.11
N ALA A 80 -7.12 -15.54 -6.00
CA ALA A 80 -5.68 -15.47 -6.06
C ALA A 80 -5.29 -14.03 -6.41
N ASN A 81 -4.55 -13.35 -5.53
CA ASN A 81 -3.73 -12.23 -6.01
C ASN A 81 -2.76 -12.81 -7.04
N SER A 82 -2.99 -12.47 -8.31
CA SER A 82 -2.16 -12.84 -9.45
C SER A 82 -0.86 -12.05 -9.41
N ALA A 83 0.06 -12.47 -8.54
CA ALA A 83 1.47 -12.13 -8.65
C ALA A 83 2.23 -13.45 -8.75
N SER A 84 2.23 -14.03 -9.94
CA SER A 84 3.01 -15.22 -10.28
C SER A 84 4.47 -14.82 -10.52
N ALA A 85 5.33 -15.03 -9.53
CA ALA A 85 6.78 -15.15 -9.77
C ALA A 85 7.12 -16.63 -10.07
N PRO A 86 7.95 -16.92 -11.09
CA PRO A 86 8.27 -18.30 -11.45
C PRO A 86 9.24 -18.88 -10.42
N ARG A 87 8.83 -19.96 -9.72
CA ARG A 87 9.76 -20.77 -8.93
C ARG A 87 10.41 -21.80 -9.86
N ALA A 88 11.71 -21.66 -10.07
CA ALA A 88 12.55 -22.70 -10.65
C ALA A 88 12.53 -23.94 -9.75
N ALA A 89 12.34 -25.10 -10.39
CA ALA A 89 12.38 -26.40 -9.75
C ALA A 89 13.81 -26.74 -9.31
N ALA A 90 13.97 -27.18 -8.06
CA ALA A 90 15.17 -27.87 -7.61
C ALA A 90 14.76 -29.21 -6.99
N ALA A 91 15.44 -30.24 -7.47
CA ALA A 91 15.11 -31.65 -7.33
C ALA A 91 15.29 -32.21 -5.92
N VAL A 92 14.50 -33.25 -5.66
CA VAL A 92 14.55 -34.16 -4.51
C VAL A 92 15.74 -35.12 -4.61
N ALA A 93 16.43 -35.34 -3.49
CA ALA A 93 17.23 -36.55 -3.24
C ALA A 93 17.21 -36.90 -1.73
N PRO A 94 17.30 -38.20 -1.34
CA PRO A 94 16.78 -38.71 -0.08
C PRO A 94 17.82 -38.88 1.05
N ALA A 95 17.29 -39.18 2.23
CA ALA A 95 17.92 -39.25 3.55
C ALA A 95 18.82 -40.46 3.82
N ALA A 96 19.71 -40.34 4.82
CA ALA A 96 20.14 -41.43 5.70
C ALA A 96 20.57 -40.91 7.10
N PRO A 97 20.47 -41.71 8.20
CA PRO A 97 20.41 -41.20 9.58
C PRO A 97 21.59 -41.60 10.49
N ARG A 98 21.77 -40.84 11.58
CA ARG A 98 22.15 -41.21 12.97
C ARG A 98 23.18 -40.24 13.58
N ALA A 99 22.88 -39.67 14.75
CA ALA A 99 23.40 -40.13 16.04
C ALA A 99 22.97 -39.19 17.18
N VAL A 100 22.75 -39.79 18.34
CA VAL A 100 22.38 -39.21 19.63
C VAL A 100 23.63 -38.67 20.36
N ALA A 101 23.55 -37.48 20.97
CA ALA A 101 24.24 -37.17 22.24
C ALA A 101 23.79 -35.81 22.83
N SER A 102 23.27 -35.92 24.05
CA SER A 102 23.10 -35.05 25.21
C SER A 102 23.62 -33.60 25.26
N ASN A 103 22.72 -32.75 25.80
CA ASN A 103 22.86 -31.46 26.49
C ASN A 103 24.25 -30.93 26.85
N THR A 104 24.55 -29.72 26.34
CA THR A 104 25.11 -28.60 27.13
C THR A 104 24.68 -27.27 26.51
N ALA A 105 24.37 -26.28 27.36
CA ALA A 105 23.82 -24.99 27.01
C ALA A 105 24.72 -24.15 26.06
N ALA A 106 24.09 -23.53 25.05
CA ALA A 106 24.67 -22.51 24.19
C ALA A 106 23.57 -21.49 23.81
N PRO A 107 23.90 -20.20 23.59
CA PRO A 107 22.93 -19.13 23.47
C PRO A 107 22.10 -19.32 22.20
N ARG A 108 20.77 -19.27 22.33
CA ARG A 108 19.84 -19.41 21.20
C ARG A 108 20.00 -18.22 20.25
N THR A 109 20.81 -18.42 19.21
CA THR A 109 20.80 -17.64 17.98
C THR A 109 19.40 -17.65 17.40
N ARG A 110 18.77 -16.48 17.33
CA ARG A 110 17.48 -16.24 16.66
C ARG A 110 17.64 -16.60 15.17
N THR A 111 17.01 -17.67 14.72
CA THR A 111 16.84 -17.97 13.29
C THR A 111 15.92 -16.91 12.68
N PRO A 112 16.36 -16.11 11.69
CA PRO A 112 15.54 -15.05 11.11
C PRO A 112 14.68 -15.62 9.97
N GLN A 113 13.74 -16.52 10.27
CA GLN A 113 12.91 -17.12 9.22
C GLN A 113 11.76 -16.21 8.73
N GLY A 114 11.54 -15.07 9.40
CA GLY A 114 10.71 -13.96 8.88
C GLY A 114 11.50 -12.93 8.06
N GLY A 115 12.84 -12.97 8.11
CA GLY A 115 13.70 -11.93 7.54
C GLY A 115 13.70 -11.89 6.01
N ALA A 116 13.58 -13.04 5.34
CA ALA A 116 13.65 -13.10 3.87
C ALA A 116 12.41 -12.46 3.19
N SER A 117 11.22 -12.66 3.75
CA SER A 117 9.98 -12.07 3.21
C SER A 117 9.89 -10.58 3.54
N THR A 118 10.28 -10.17 4.76
CA THR A 118 10.36 -8.76 5.12
C THR A 118 11.47 -8.03 4.36
N ALA A 119 12.60 -8.68 4.08
CA ALA A 119 13.69 -8.11 3.29
C ALA A 119 13.26 -7.95 1.83
N ALA A 120 12.58 -8.94 1.23
CA ALA A 120 12.05 -8.83 -0.12
C ALA A 120 11.04 -7.66 -0.24
N LEU A 121 10.10 -7.54 0.70
CA LEU A 121 9.16 -6.42 0.74
C LEU A 121 9.84 -5.07 0.99
N THR A 122 10.91 -5.05 1.79
CA THR A 122 11.68 -3.81 2.04
C THR A 122 12.45 -3.39 0.79
N GLN A 123 13.00 -4.34 0.04
CA GLN A 123 13.69 -4.09 -1.22
C GLN A 123 12.71 -3.61 -2.30
N GLU A 124 11.52 -4.20 -2.39
CA GLU A 124 10.47 -3.75 -3.31
C GLU A 124 10.02 -2.31 -2.98
N ASN A 125 9.80 -2.00 -1.70
CA ASN A 125 9.48 -0.64 -1.27
C ASN A 125 10.61 0.36 -1.58
N ALA A 126 11.88 -0.05 -1.45
CA ALA A 126 13.01 0.80 -1.79
C ALA A 126 13.06 1.07 -3.30
N SER A 127 12.86 0.05 -4.13
CA SER A 127 12.80 0.19 -5.58
C SER A 127 11.63 1.09 -6.02
N LEU A 128 10.44 0.89 -5.46
CA LEU A 128 9.28 1.74 -5.77
C LEU A 128 9.51 3.20 -5.38
N LYS A 129 10.15 3.46 -4.23
CA LYS A 129 10.51 4.82 -3.82
C LYS A 129 11.49 5.48 -4.77
N GLU A 130 12.48 4.74 -5.25
CA GLU A 130 13.43 5.25 -6.24
C GLU A 130 12.73 5.57 -7.57
N THR A 131 11.85 4.68 -8.04
CA THR A 131 11.04 4.90 -9.24
C THR A 131 10.16 6.13 -9.10
N VAL A 132 9.45 6.28 -7.97
CA VAL A 132 8.61 7.45 -7.71
C VAL A 132 9.44 8.73 -7.71
N GLN A 133 10.59 8.76 -7.05
CA GLN A 133 11.48 9.92 -7.10
C GLN A 133 11.99 10.22 -8.52
N GLY A 134 12.24 9.19 -9.33
CA GLY A 134 12.57 9.36 -10.74
C GLY A 134 11.44 10.03 -11.51
N LEU A 135 10.21 9.52 -11.35
CA LEU A 135 9.01 10.05 -11.99
C LEU A 135 8.67 11.47 -11.52
N GLU A 136 8.88 11.80 -10.24
CA GLU A 136 8.68 13.15 -9.72
C GLU A 136 9.67 14.14 -10.35
N ARG A 137 10.95 13.76 -10.48
CA ARG A 137 11.94 14.60 -11.18
C ARG A 137 11.59 14.80 -12.66
N GLU A 138 11.14 13.74 -13.34
CA GLU A 138 10.71 13.85 -14.73
C GLU A 138 9.46 14.72 -14.88
N ARG A 139 8.47 14.55 -14.00
CA ARG A 139 7.27 15.40 -13.94
C ARG A 139 7.66 16.87 -13.78
N ASP A 140 8.50 17.19 -12.79
CA ASP A 140 8.91 18.56 -12.53
C ASP A 140 9.72 19.14 -13.69
N PHE A 141 10.60 18.34 -14.30
CA PHE A 141 11.37 18.73 -15.48
C PHE A 141 10.48 19.07 -16.68
N TYR A 142 9.46 18.26 -16.98
CA TYR A 142 8.53 18.54 -18.06
C TYR A 142 7.61 19.71 -17.74
N PHE A 143 7.13 19.82 -16.49
CA PHE A 143 6.30 20.93 -16.04
C PHE A 143 7.03 22.27 -16.16
N SER A 144 8.27 22.38 -15.68
CA SER A 144 9.07 23.60 -15.81
C SER A 144 9.25 24.02 -17.27
N LYS A 145 9.50 23.06 -18.18
CA LYS A 145 9.60 23.37 -19.62
C LYS A 145 8.30 23.89 -20.21
N LEU A 146 7.17 23.29 -19.87
CA LEU A 146 5.86 23.74 -20.34
C LEU A 146 5.53 25.13 -19.78
N ARG A 147 5.88 25.40 -18.52
CA ARG A 147 5.72 26.71 -17.90
C ARG A 147 6.61 27.78 -18.56
N ASP A 148 7.86 27.47 -18.88
CA ASP A 148 8.75 28.38 -19.60
C ASP A 148 8.17 28.72 -20.99
N ILE A 149 7.64 27.73 -21.70
CA ILE A 149 6.97 27.93 -22.99
C ILE A 149 5.73 28.82 -22.84
N GLU A 150 4.90 28.56 -21.83
CA GLU A 150 3.71 29.37 -21.55
C GLU A 150 4.07 30.84 -21.30
N LEU A 151 5.09 31.10 -20.48
CA LEU A 151 5.58 32.44 -20.20
C LEU A 151 6.08 33.15 -21.47
N LEU A 152 6.81 32.45 -22.33
CA LEU A 152 7.27 33.01 -23.60
C LEU A 152 6.09 33.40 -24.52
N ILE A 153 5.04 32.58 -24.55
CA ILE A 153 3.84 32.87 -25.34
C ILE A 153 3.09 34.08 -24.77
N GLN A 154 2.88 34.12 -23.46
CA GLN A 154 2.23 35.26 -22.78
C GLN A 154 3.00 36.56 -23.04
N GLN A 155 4.33 36.55 -22.87
CA GLN A 155 5.17 37.72 -23.15
C GLN A 155 5.09 38.17 -24.61
N ALA A 156 5.00 37.25 -25.57
CA ALA A 156 4.86 37.59 -26.99
C ALA A 156 3.50 38.24 -27.28
N MET A 157 2.43 37.75 -26.67
CA MET A 157 1.07 38.28 -26.84
C MET A 157 0.90 39.64 -26.15
N ASP A 158 1.52 39.84 -24.98
CA ASP A 158 1.52 41.14 -24.29
C ASP A 158 2.24 42.23 -25.11
N GLN A 159 3.30 41.85 -25.83
CA GLN A 159 4.08 42.76 -26.68
C GLN A 159 3.37 43.09 -28.00
N ASP A 160 2.65 42.13 -28.58
CA ASP A 160 1.87 42.32 -29.80
C ASP A 160 0.44 41.77 -29.64
N PRO A 161 -0.51 42.62 -29.18
CA PRO A 161 -1.90 42.23 -28.97
C PRO A 161 -2.64 41.79 -30.24
N GLU A 162 -2.11 42.03 -31.44
CA GLU A 162 -2.73 41.53 -32.67
C GLU A 162 -2.57 40.01 -32.82
N LEU A 163 -1.52 39.41 -32.23
CA LEU A 163 -1.31 37.96 -32.21
C LEU A 163 -2.43 37.21 -31.47
N GLU A 164 -3.08 37.87 -30.51
CA GLU A 164 -4.23 37.32 -29.79
C GLU A 164 -5.50 37.30 -30.65
N LYS A 165 -5.62 38.20 -31.63
CA LYS A 165 -6.81 38.28 -32.49
C LYS A 165 -6.76 37.29 -33.65
N GLU A 166 -5.56 36.84 -34.05
CA GLU A 166 -5.38 35.88 -35.13
C GLU A 166 -5.79 34.47 -34.70
N GLU A 167 -7.05 34.11 -34.95
CA GLU A 167 -7.56 32.75 -34.76
C GLU A 167 -6.82 31.74 -35.65
N GLY A 168 -6.39 30.63 -35.05
CA GLY A 168 -5.62 29.60 -35.75
C GLY A 168 -4.11 29.84 -35.82
N SER A 169 -3.59 30.92 -35.22
CA SER A 169 -2.15 31.15 -35.10
C SER A 169 -1.44 30.00 -34.39
N LEU A 170 -0.15 29.81 -34.68
CA LEU A 170 0.67 28.79 -34.03
C LEU A 170 0.67 28.93 -32.49
N LEU A 171 0.71 30.17 -31.99
CA LEU A 171 0.68 30.46 -30.55
C LEU A 171 -0.64 30.00 -29.90
N LYS A 172 -1.79 30.25 -30.54
CA LYS A 172 -3.09 29.75 -30.06
C LYS A 172 -3.20 28.23 -30.09
N GLN A 173 -2.63 27.59 -31.12
CA GLN A 173 -2.58 26.12 -31.17
C GLN A 173 -1.75 25.54 -30.03
N ILE A 174 -0.61 26.15 -29.71
CA ILE A 174 0.22 25.73 -28.56
C ILE A 174 -0.53 25.97 -27.23
N GLN A 175 -1.19 27.11 -27.03
CA GLN A 175 -2.04 27.34 -25.85
C GLN A 175 -3.15 26.31 -25.70
N THR A 176 -3.79 25.93 -26.81
CA THR A 176 -4.83 24.89 -26.80
C THR A 176 -4.29 23.56 -26.30
N ILE A 177 -3.05 23.20 -26.67
CA ILE A 177 -2.39 22.00 -26.16
C ILE A 177 -2.08 22.15 -24.67
N LEU A 178 -1.50 23.29 -24.25
CA LEU A 178 -1.11 23.53 -22.85
C LEU A 178 -2.31 23.54 -21.89
N TYR A 179 -3.46 24.02 -22.34
CA TYR A 179 -4.69 24.10 -21.55
C TYR A 179 -5.67 22.95 -21.82
N SER A 180 -5.29 21.98 -22.67
CA SER A 180 -6.10 20.79 -22.86
C SER A 180 -6.12 19.97 -21.57
N THR A 181 -7.31 19.64 -21.09
CA THR A 181 -7.50 18.73 -19.94
C THR A 181 -8.01 17.39 -20.45
N GLU A 182 -7.43 16.28 -19.97
CA GLU A 182 -8.04 14.96 -20.14
C GLU A 182 -9.21 14.80 -19.14
N GLU A 183 -10.29 14.12 -19.56
CA GLU A 183 -11.40 13.71 -18.67
C GLU A 183 -10.84 12.91 -17.48
N GLY A 184 -10.71 13.56 -16.32
CA GLY A 184 -10.18 12.96 -15.08
C GLY A 184 -8.88 13.59 -14.55
N PHE A 185 -8.30 14.59 -15.23
CA PHE A 185 -7.20 15.40 -14.71
C PHE A 185 -7.71 16.81 -14.35
N GLU A 186 -8.64 16.88 -13.39
CA GLU A 186 -9.06 18.15 -12.81
C GLU A 186 -7.94 18.69 -11.93
N ILE A 187 -7.53 19.94 -12.18
CA ILE A 187 -6.70 20.70 -11.25
C ILE A 187 -7.55 20.89 -9.98
N PRO A 188 -7.11 20.44 -8.79
CA PRO A 188 -7.79 20.77 -7.56
C PRO A 188 -7.89 22.30 -7.47
N ALA A 189 -9.10 22.82 -7.25
CA ALA A 189 -9.44 24.24 -7.24
C ALA A 189 -8.61 25.11 -6.25
N GLU A 190 -7.69 24.52 -5.49
CA GLU A 190 -6.83 25.19 -4.52
C GLU A 190 -5.66 25.97 -5.17
N ALA A 191 -5.37 25.79 -6.47
CA ALA A 191 -4.32 26.55 -7.17
C ALA A 191 -4.78 27.88 -7.78
N GLU A 192 -6.09 28.16 -7.85
CA GLU A 192 -6.61 29.45 -8.36
C GLU A 192 -6.68 30.56 -7.29
N GLY A 193 -6.29 30.28 -6.04
CA GLY A 193 -6.54 31.19 -4.91
C GLY A 193 -5.39 32.10 -4.44
N ASP A 194 -4.13 31.85 -4.81
CA ASP A 194 -2.98 32.46 -4.11
C ASP A 194 -2.09 33.37 -4.98
N GLY A 195 -2.65 33.94 -6.05
CA GLY A 195 -1.94 34.84 -6.98
C GLY A 195 -2.09 36.33 -6.70
N ALA A 196 -2.65 36.73 -5.55
CA ALA A 196 -2.92 38.13 -5.23
C ALA A 196 -2.49 38.49 -3.80
N GLU A 197 -1.20 38.33 -3.49
CA GLU A 197 -0.57 39.15 -2.47
C GLU A 197 0.49 40.04 -3.13
N GLU A 198 0.12 41.31 -3.29
CA GLU A 198 1.00 42.41 -3.61
C GLU A 198 2.21 42.41 -2.66
N GLU A 199 3.41 42.11 -3.17
CA GLU A 199 4.62 42.59 -2.53
C GLU A 199 4.75 44.10 -2.80
N THR A 200 4.08 44.88 -1.95
CA THR A 200 4.41 46.28 -1.70
C THR A 200 5.08 46.41 -0.33
N PHE A 201 6.41 46.33 -0.29
CA PHE A 201 7.29 47.34 0.34
C PHE A 201 8.77 47.06 0.05
#